data_AF-A0A096CL85-F1
#
_entry.id   AF-A0A096CL85-F1
#
_cell.length_a   1.000
_cell.length_b   1.000
_cell.length_c   1.000
_cell.angle_alpha   90.00
_cell.angle_beta   90.00
_cell.angle_gamma   90.00
#
_symmetry.space_group_name_H-M   'P 1'
#
loop_
_entity.id
_entity.type
_entity.pdbx_description
1 polymer ?
#
loop_
_entity_poly.entity_id
_entity_poly.type
_entity_poly.pdbx_seq_one_letter_code
_entity_poly.pdbx_strand_id
1 'polypeptide(L)'
;MKLSEDEAKRFLERLCPLQETEQQLLCPRCGRNELYSGLYFFLNSLSRYAHAYICEKCWMDEALREIDGNPVPLTSWNAVLPFVLRGEIPPSDSPCQDTNASAGPAQTGEIHNSVQTV
;
A
#
# COMPACT_ATOMS: atom_id res chain seq x y z
N MET A 1 1.02 16.77 -16.20
CA MET A 1 -0.42 16.40 -16.17
C MET A 1 -0.90 16.65 -14.75
N LYS A 2 -2.11 17.17 -14.51
CA LYS A 2 -2.59 17.35 -13.13
C LYS A 2 -3.28 16.06 -12.70
N LEU A 3 -2.81 15.45 -11.60
CA LEU A 3 -3.43 14.25 -11.02
C LEU A 3 -4.89 14.54 -10.65
N SER A 4 -5.80 13.70 -11.16
CA SER A 4 -7.24 13.78 -10.87
C SER A 4 -7.60 13.08 -9.56
N GLU A 5 -8.78 13.41 -9.01
CA GLU A 5 -9.32 12.73 -7.83
C GLU A 5 -9.56 11.24 -8.07
N ASP A 6 -9.99 10.85 -9.28
CA ASP A 6 -10.19 9.44 -9.64
C ASP A 6 -8.86 8.66 -9.70
N GLU A 7 -7.81 9.27 -10.23
CA GLU A 7 -6.47 8.67 -10.24
C GLU A 7 -5.89 8.56 -8.82
N ALA A 8 -6.11 9.59 -7.98
CA ALA A 8 -5.74 9.56 -6.58
C ALA A 8 -6.48 8.44 -5.82
N LYS A 9 -7.79 8.29 -6.05
CA LYS A 9 -8.61 7.22 -5.47
C LYS A 9 -8.09 5.84 -5.85
N ARG A 10 -7.88 5.59 -7.14
CA ARG A 10 -7.33 4.32 -7.64
C ARG A 10 -5.96 4.00 -7.06
N PHE A 11 -5.13 5.01 -6.81
CA PHE A 11 -3.85 4.80 -6.15
C PHE A 11 -4.03 4.43 -4.67
N LEU A 12 -4.87 5.15 -3.93
CA LEU A 12 -5.13 4.88 -2.52
C LEU A 12 -5.71 3.47 -2.30
N GLU A 13 -6.65 3.05 -3.14
CA GLU A 13 -7.29 1.72 -3.04
C GLU A 13 -6.32 0.56 -3.23
N ARG A 14 -5.20 0.79 -3.94
CA ARG A 14 -4.13 -0.21 -4.09
C ARG A 14 -3.27 -0.38 -2.84
N LEU A 15 -3.36 0.55 -1.88
CA LEU A 15 -2.66 0.42 -0.61
C LEU A 15 -3.32 -0.61 0.30
N CYS A 16 -4.62 -0.89 0.15
CA CYS A 16 -5.34 -1.84 1.01
C CYS A 16 -4.67 -3.22 1.12
N PRO A 17 -4.38 -3.95 0.02
CA PRO A 17 -3.68 -5.24 0.13
C PRO A 17 -2.26 -5.13 0.70
N LEU A 18 -1.59 -3.98 0.51
CA LEU A 18 -0.27 -3.73 1.11
C LEU A 18 -0.38 -3.47 2.63
N GLN A 19 -1.48 -2.88 3.08
CA GLN A 19 -1.78 -2.69 4.50
C GLN A 19 -2.13 -4.02 5.18
N GLU A 20 -2.97 -4.84 4.54
CA GLU A 20 -3.35 -6.17 5.03
C GLU A 20 -2.16 -7.12 5.17
N THR A 21 -1.12 -6.93 4.34
CA THR A 21 0.14 -7.69 4.39
C THR A 21 1.26 -6.97 5.13
N GLU A 22 0.94 -5.88 5.84
CA GLU A 22 1.87 -5.06 6.64
C GLU A 22 3.07 -4.46 5.87
N GLN A 23 3.00 -4.41 4.54
CA GLN A 23 4.02 -3.79 3.69
C GLN A 23 3.95 -2.26 3.70
N GLN A 24 2.80 -1.68 4.09
CA GLN A 24 2.61 -0.24 4.24
C GLN A 24 1.79 0.07 5.50
N LEU A 25 2.45 0.61 6.53
CA LEU A 25 1.82 0.92 7.83
C LEU A 25 1.69 2.41 8.13
N LEU A 26 2.11 3.28 7.20
CA LEU A 26 1.81 4.70 7.31
C LEU A 26 0.35 4.95 6.96
N CYS A 27 -0.34 5.74 7.79
CA CYS A 27 -1.67 6.22 7.47
C CYS A 27 -1.59 7.03 6.17
N PRO A 28 -2.26 6.64 5.08
CA PRO A 28 -2.09 7.28 3.78
C PRO A 28 -2.62 8.72 3.77
N ARG A 29 -3.52 9.07 4.69
CA ARG A 29 -4.07 10.41 4.82
C ARG A 29 -3.09 11.39 5.46
N CYS A 30 -2.55 11.05 6.63
CA CYS A 30 -1.71 11.97 7.42
C CYS A 30 -0.21 11.67 7.36
N GLY A 31 0.21 10.52 6.84
CA GLY A 31 1.60 10.07 6.75
C GLY A 31 2.21 9.59 8.06
N ARG A 32 1.43 9.50 9.15
CA ARG A 32 1.93 9.06 10.46
C ARG A 32 1.89 7.54 10.58
N ASN A 33 2.85 6.98 11.31
CA ASN A 33 2.88 5.56 11.67
C ASN A 33 1.91 5.25 12.82
N GLU A 34 0.62 5.34 12.53
CA GLU A 34 -0.47 5.20 13.50
C GLU A 34 -1.46 4.08 13.13
N LEU A 35 -1.19 3.31 12.07
CA LEU A 35 -1.98 2.12 11.80
C LEU A 35 -1.59 1.00 12.78
N TYR A 36 -2.60 0.29 13.28
CA TYR A 36 -2.42 -0.94 14.03
C TYR A 36 -1.89 -2.04 13.11
N SER A 37 -1.08 -2.95 13.65
CA SER A 37 -0.55 -4.11 12.93
C SER A 37 -0.77 -5.40 13.71
N GLY A 38 -0.42 -6.53 13.10
CA GLY A 38 -0.54 -7.88 13.65
C GLY A 38 -1.98 -8.20 14.01
N LEU A 39 -2.15 -8.77 15.21
CA LEU A 39 -3.45 -9.16 15.74
C LEU A 39 -4.41 -7.97 15.94
N TYR A 40 -3.92 -6.73 15.93
CA TYR A 40 -4.73 -5.54 16.13
C TYR A 40 -5.10 -4.83 14.82
N PHE A 41 -4.69 -5.34 13.66
CA PHE A 41 -4.94 -4.70 12.36
C PHE A 41 -6.43 -4.40 12.12
N PHE A 42 -7.33 -5.28 12.60
CA PHE A 42 -8.77 -5.13 12.47
C PHE A 42 -9.35 -3.87 13.16
N LEU A 43 -8.58 -3.21 14.04
CA LEU A 43 -8.97 -1.95 14.69
C LEU A 43 -8.77 -0.73 13.78
N ASN A 44 -8.00 -0.86 12.70
CA ASN A 44 -7.87 0.21 11.72
C ASN A 44 -9.21 0.48 11.04
N SER A 45 -9.49 1.75 10.82
CA SER A 45 -10.73 2.16 10.17
C SER A 45 -10.55 2.23 8.66
N LEU A 46 -11.53 1.76 7.90
CA LEU A 46 -11.58 2.01 6.46
C LEU A 46 -12.02 3.45 6.21
N SER A 47 -11.38 4.15 5.27
CA SER A 47 -11.82 5.48 4.86
C SER A 47 -13.21 5.46 4.22
N ARG A 48 -13.93 6.57 4.36
CA ARG A 48 -15.22 6.82 3.69
C ARG A 48 -15.07 7.14 2.20
N TYR A 49 -13.88 7.59 1.78
CA TYR A 49 -13.67 8.16 0.44
C TYR A 49 -12.83 7.25 -0.48
N ALA A 50 -12.04 6.34 0.08
CA ALA A 50 -11.27 5.33 -0.65
C ALA A 50 -11.24 4.01 0.13
N HIS A 51 -11.21 2.88 -0.57
CA HIS A 51 -11.02 1.56 0.04
C HIS A 51 -9.56 1.38 0.51
N ALA A 52 -9.19 2.07 1.59
CA ALA A 52 -7.87 2.01 2.22
C ALA A 52 -8.01 2.26 3.73
N TYR A 53 -7.17 1.60 4.52
CA TYR A 53 -7.14 1.80 5.98
C TYR A 53 -6.49 3.13 6.35
N ILE A 54 -7.06 3.82 7.33
CA ILE A 54 -6.57 5.08 7.90
C ILE A 54 -6.55 4.99 9.43
N CYS A 55 -5.73 5.84 10.07
CA CYS A 55 -5.67 5.87 11.53
C CYS A 55 -6.95 6.44 12.14
N GLU A 56 -7.22 6.10 13.41
CA GLU A 56 -8.40 6.53 14.17
C GLU A 56 -8.63 8.05 14.10
N LYS A 57 -7.56 8.84 14.27
CA LYS A 57 -7.63 10.31 14.21
C LYS A 57 -8.10 10.81 12.85
N CYS A 58 -7.62 10.18 11.78
CA CYS A 58 -8.04 10.50 10.42
C CYS A 58 -9.48 10.08 10.16
N TRP A 59 -9.91 8.93 10.68
CA TRP A 59 -11.28 8.47 10.53
C TRP A 59 -12.29 9.38 11.26
N MET A 60 -11.95 9.82 12.48
CA MET A 60 -12.75 10.79 13.22
C MET A 60 -12.89 12.11 12.46
N ASP A 61 -11.80 12.64 11.92
CA ASP A 61 -11.83 13.88 11.12
C ASP A 61 -12.63 13.70 9.81
N GLU A 62 -12.60 12.52 9.16
CA GLU A 62 -13.48 12.25 8.01
C GLU A 62 -14.95 12.32 8.39
N ALA A 63 -15.34 11.73 9.53
CA ALA A 63 -16.72 11.73 9.99
C ALA A 63 -17.23 13.14 10.32
N LEU A 64 -16.41 13.96 10.99
CA LEU A 64 -16.77 15.35 11.29
C LEU A 64 -16.94 16.19 10.01
N ARG A 65 -16.01 16.04 9.06
CA ARG A 65 -16.06 16.77 7.78
C ARG A 65 -17.20 16.34 6.86
N GLU A 66 -17.61 15.08 6.93
CA GLU A 66 -18.77 14.57 6.20
C GLU A 66 -20.04 15.28 6.68
N ILE A 67 -20.20 15.47 8.00
CA ILE A 67 -21.31 16.22 8.59
C ILE A 67 -21.31 17.68 8.10
N ASP A 68 -20.14 18.31 8.06
CA ASP A 68 -19.98 19.70 7.61
C ASP A 68 -20.03 19.86 6.07
N GLY A 69 -20.11 18.76 5.31
CA GLY A 69 -20.10 18.79 3.85
C GLY A 69 -18.78 19.28 3.24
N ASN A 70 -17.65 19.11 3.95
CA ASN A 70 -16.34 19.64 3.56
C ASN A 70 -15.24 18.56 3.59
N PRO A 71 -15.32 17.54 2.71
CA PRO A 71 -14.33 16.46 2.66
C PRO A 71 -12.95 16.97 2.24
N VAL A 72 -11.90 16.31 2.72
CA VAL A 72 -10.53 16.59 2.27
C VAL A 72 -10.30 15.91 0.91
N PRO A 73 -9.90 16.65 -0.14
CA PRO A 73 -9.60 16.08 -1.46
C PRO A 73 -8.52 14.99 -1.36
N LEU A 74 -8.68 13.89 -2.12
CA LEU A 74 -7.75 12.77 -2.10
C LEU A 74 -6.36 13.18 -2.60
N THR A 75 -6.29 14.15 -3.51
CA THR A 75 -5.03 14.76 -3.96
C THR A 75 -4.25 15.47 -2.85
N SER A 76 -4.89 15.79 -1.72
CA SER A 76 -4.25 16.40 -0.55
C SER A 76 -3.77 15.36 0.48
N TRP A 77 -4.04 14.07 0.27
CA TRP A 77 -3.60 13.02 1.19
C TRP A 77 -2.09 12.82 1.11
N ASN A 78 -1.46 12.51 2.24
CA ASN A 78 -0.01 12.41 2.33
C ASN A 78 0.61 11.39 1.36
N ALA A 79 -0.03 10.24 1.15
CA ALA A 79 0.44 9.24 0.20
C ALA A 79 0.39 9.71 -1.27
N VAL A 80 -0.50 10.66 -1.58
CA VAL A 80 -0.74 11.17 -2.95
C VAL A 80 0.04 12.46 -3.22
N LEU A 81 0.20 13.29 -2.20
CA LEU A 81 0.76 14.64 -2.28
C LEU A 81 2.12 14.71 -3.01
N PRO A 82 3.07 13.77 -2.83
CA PRO A 82 4.34 13.81 -3.56
C PRO A 82 4.16 13.77 -5.09
N PHE A 83 3.18 13.01 -5.61
CA PHE A 83 2.90 12.93 -7.05
C PHE A 83 2.29 14.22 -7.57
N VAL A 84 1.38 14.81 -6.79
CA VAL A 84 0.76 16.11 -7.10
C VAL A 84 1.82 17.20 -7.21
N LEU A 85 2.76 17.25 -6.25
CA LEU A 85 3.84 18.25 -6.24
C LEU A 85 4.82 18.08 -7.39
N ARG A 86 5.06 16.85 -7.86
CA ARG A 86 5.91 16.58 -9.03
C ARG A 86 5.18 16.68 -10.36
N GLY A 87 3.85 16.80 -10.36
CA GLY A 87 3.05 16.79 -11.60
C GLY A 87 3.06 15.43 -12.30
N GLU A 88 3.25 14.37 -11.53
CA GLU A 88 3.34 12.97 -11.95
C GLU A 88 2.03 12.24 -11.64
N ILE A 89 1.77 11.16 -12.37
CA ILE A 89 0.72 10.20 -12.03
C ILE A 89 1.38 9.09 -11.21
N PRO A 90 0.80 8.66 -10.07
CA PRO A 90 1.30 7.50 -9.34
C PRO A 90 1.42 6.30 -10.27
N PRO A 91 2.43 5.42 -10.10
CA PRO A 91 2.55 4.22 -10.90
C PRO A 91 1.21 3.49 -10.96
N SER A 92 0.77 3.08 -12.13
CA SER A 92 -0.41 2.23 -12.33
C SER A 92 0.15 0.85 -12.56
N ASP A 93 0.20 -0.01 -11.53
CA ASP A 93 0.77 -1.35 -11.71
C ASP A 93 -0.05 -2.10 -12.77
N SER A 94 0.53 -2.26 -13.97
CA SER A 94 0.26 -3.45 -14.77
C SER A 94 0.84 -4.64 -13.99
N PRO A 95 0.17 -5.79 -13.90
CA PRO A 95 0.78 -6.99 -13.33
C PRO A 95 2.10 -7.23 -14.07
N CYS A 96 3.19 -7.42 -13.32
CA CYS A 96 4.50 -7.73 -13.88
C CYS A 96 4.38 -8.84 -14.94
N GLN A 97 4.46 -8.47 -16.21
CA GLN A 97 4.85 -9.37 -17.28
C GLN A 97 6.28 -9.02 -17.68
N ASP A 98 7.05 -10.09 -17.88
CA ASP A 98 8.37 -10.15 -18.50
C ASP A 98 9.61 -9.89 -17.61
N THR A 99 10.05 -10.98 -16.97
CA THR A 99 11.41 -11.49 -17.26
C THR A 99 11.36 -13.01 -17.45
N ASN A 100 11.02 -13.44 -18.67
CA ASN A 100 11.53 -14.71 -19.19
C ASN A 100 13.00 -14.50 -19.53
N ALA A 101 13.90 -14.85 -18.61
CA ALA A 101 15.31 -15.05 -18.92
C ALA A 101 15.61 -16.55 -18.81
N SER A 102 15.76 -17.20 -19.97
CA SER A 102 16.30 -18.55 -20.10
C SER A 102 17.60 -18.71 -19.29
N ALA A 103 17.62 -19.68 -18.39
CA ALA A 103 18.83 -20.33 -17.95
C ALA A 103 18.58 -21.84 -17.99
N GLY A 104 19.38 -22.54 -18.79
CA GLY A 104 19.30 -23.98 -19.01
C GLY A 104 19.61 -24.83 -17.77
N PRO A 105 19.56 -26.18 -17.91
CA PRO A 105 19.42 -27.08 -16.78
C PRO A 105 20.74 -27.24 -16.02
N ALA A 106 20.72 -27.01 -14.70
CA ALA A 106 21.79 -27.41 -13.81
C ALA A 106 21.63 -28.90 -13.49
N GLN A 107 22.67 -29.66 -13.78
CA GLN A 107 22.75 -31.11 -13.66
C GLN A 107 22.72 -31.56 -12.19
N THR A 108 22.10 -32.71 -11.99
CA THR A 108 22.12 -33.57 -10.80
C THR A 108 23.55 -33.90 -10.35
N GLY A 109 23.85 -33.69 -9.06
CA GLY A 109 25.09 -34.11 -8.41
C GLY A 109 24.79 -34.87 -7.12
N GLU A 110 25.38 -36.04 -6.99
CA GLU A 110 25.04 -37.13 -6.08
C GLU A 110 25.36 -36.87 -4.60
N ILE A 111 24.60 -37.55 -3.75
CA ILE A 111 24.73 -37.61 -2.30
C ILE A 111 25.81 -38.64 -1.97
N HIS A 112 26.95 -38.22 -1.42
CA HIS A 112 27.90 -39.16 -0.78
C HIS A 112 27.94 -38.90 0.72
N ASN A 113 27.31 -39.82 1.44
CA ASN A 113 27.27 -39.88 2.89
C ASN A 113 28.52 -40.66 3.36
N SER A 114 29.45 -40.00 4.04
CA SER A 114 30.62 -40.64 4.62
C SER A 114 30.69 -40.27 6.11
N VAL A 115 30.03 -41.10 6.93
CA VAL A 115 30.22 -41.09 8.38
C VAL A 115 31.38 -42.03 8.68
N GLN A 116 32.49 -41.46 9.14
CA GLN A 116 33.64 -42.21 9.62
C GLN A 116 33.71 -42.09 11.14
N THR A 117 33.78 -43.24 11.77
CA THR A 117 33.91 -43.53 13.19
C THR A 117 35.13 -42.88 13.83
N VAL A 118 34.96 -42.42 15.08
CA VAL A 118 36.00 -42.39 16.13
C VAL A 118 35.36 -42.95 17.39
#